data_AF-A0A1I7VLM6-F1
#
_entry.id   AF-A0A1I7VLM6-F1
#
_cell.length_a   1.000
_cell.length_b   1.000
_cell.length_c   1.000
_cell.angle_alpha   90.00
_cell.angle_beta   90.00
_cell.angle_gamma   90.00
#
_symmetry.space_group_name_H-M   'P 1'
#
loop_
_entity.id
_entity.type
_entity.pdbx_description
1 polymer ?
#
loop_
_entity_poly.entity_id
_entity_poly.type
_entity_poly.pdbx_seq_one_letter_code
_entity_poly.pdbx_strand_id
1 'polypeptide(L)'
;MNRFCRQVLVLRTKYQTLQLELIRCFAMFVISRPSCSTYVCCNRAFSIETAAIDMLEDGEKSKLRPSPEFLSSLDSNSRQLVDKIMAEVEIMEWMMPHPPSLLRDKQWQKLMTIEKTEDRVAYLRAYAKHVFRDEMREAKKKAIVDSRNALLNFQRAKFSADGMGYGPAMYELITSNLERNARRIKHIEGAAMWRTLRLNEKPRIVVDCQFIAKKFDDFSSRLATQLEYIIQENLRRREPFDLSIVNYDENNPNCEAVTKFLKTQYAHQTVMPLYTDEDVADLYNKEDIIYIAKWSQQVIRTPLNDEVYVICLGRDNRLPLGAARKRGCRTARIPFNEHFKLYNFHFLPFTSVVRVLHEAYQTGGDWHAAILGGISRRYFIPQEQNISRTMSAQARLKNEELTNQISQMVTDALQTESDNK
;
A
#
# COMPACT_ATOMS: atom_id res chain seq x y z
N MET A 1 -29.43 51.45 14.00
CA MET A 1 -29.58 50.07 14.52
C MET A 1 -29.58 48.98 13.44
N ASN A 2 -30.28 49.10 12.32
CA ASN A 2 -30.44 47.99 11.35
C ASN A 2 -29.18 47.52 10.57
N ARG A 3 -28.16 48.38 10.36
CA ARG A 3 -26.92 47.97 9.65
C ARG A 3 -25.97 47.15 10.52
N PHE A 4 -25.90 47.45 11.83
CA PHE A 4 -24.99 46.77 12.76
C PHE A 4 -25.46 45.32 13.03
N CYS A 5 -26.77 45.11 13.21
CA CYS A 5 -27.33 43.76 13.36
C CYS A 5 -27.12 42.89 12.11
N ARG A 6 -27.19 43.45 10.88
CA ARG A 6 -26.92 42.70 9.64
C ARG A 6 -25.44 42.31 9.52
N GLN A 7 -24.51 43.20 9.88
CA GLN A 7 -23.08 42.86 9.85
C GLN A 7 -22.71 41.78 10.88
N VAL A 8 -23.30 41.84 12.09
CA VAL A 8 -23.09 40.80 13.12
C VAL A 8 -23.67 39.45 12.67
N LEU A 9 -24.84 39.42 12.02
CA LEU A 9 -25.45 38.19 11.53
C LEU A 9 -24.63 37.54 10.39
N VAL A 10 -24.08 38.36 9.48
CA VAL A 10 -23.22 37.91 8.36
C VAL A 10 -21.87 37.40 8.87
N LEU A 11 -21.30 38.03 9.90
CA LEU A 11 -20.08 37.55 10.55
C LEU A 11 -20.32 36.22 11.29
N ARG A 12 -21.47 36.08 11.97
CA ARG A 12 -21.84 34.84 12.68
C ARG A 12 -22.06 33.66 11.73
N THR A 13 -22.70 33.91 10.58
CA THR A 13 -22.90 32.89 9.55
C THR A 13 -21.58 32.48 8.90
N LYS A 14 -20.70 33.43 8.53
CA LYS A 14 -19.37 33.12 8.00
C LYS A 14 -18.51 32.30 8.99
N TYR A 15 -18.59 32.62 10.29
CA TYR A 15 -17.86 31.88 11.33
C TYR A 15 -18.39 30.45 11.51
N GLN A 16 -19.71 30.26 11.40
CA GLN A 16 -20.33 28.93 11.43
C GLN A 16 -20.00 28.09 10.18
N THR A 17 -19.92 28.70 9.00
CA THR A 17 -19.50 28.01 7.76
C THR A 17 -18.03 27.58 7.84
N LEU A 18 -17.15 28.45 8.34
CA LEU A 18 -15.73 28.14 8.60
C LEU A 18 -15.56 27.03 9.64
N GLN A 19 -16.36 27.03 10.72
CA GLN A 19 -16.35 25.94 11.69
C GLN A 19 -16.83 24.62 11.09
N LEU A 20 -17.85 24.62 10.23
CA LEU A 20 -18.34 23.41 9.56
C LEU A 20 -17.31 22.86 8.56
N GLU A 21 -16.59 23.72 7.84
CA GLU A 21 -15.51 23.30 6.94
C GLU A 21 -14.30 22.76 7.70
N LEU A 22 -13.93 23.38 8.83
CA LEU A 22 -12.88 22.87 9.73
C LEU A 22 -13.27 21.51 10.32
N ILE A 23 -14.53 21.32 10.73
CA ILE A 23 -15.03 20.03 11.24
C ILE A 23 -15.07 18.97 10.13
N ARG A 24 -15.44 19.33 8.89
CA ARG A 24 -15.37 18.42 7.73
C ARG A 24 -13.94 18.01 7.40
N CYS A 25 -12.99 18.95 7.43
CA CYS A 25 -11.57 18.65 7.28
C CYS A 25 -11.06 17.75 8.41
N PHE A 26 -11.53 17.95 9.64
CA PHE A 26 -11.18 17.14 10.80
C PHE A 26 -11.73 15.70 10.71
N ALA A 27 -12.99 15.54 10.27
CA ALA A 27 -13.58 14.22 10.06
C ALA A 27 -12.87 13.46 8.92
N MET A 28 -12.49 14.15 7.84
CA MET A 28 -11.69 13.55 6.76
C MET A 28 -10.30 13.12 7.24
N PHE A 29 -9.66 13.88 8.14
CA PHE A 29 -8.32 13.59 8.65
C PHE A 29 -8.30 12.46 9.71
N VAL A 30 -9.34 12.37 10.54
CA VAL A 30 -9.48 11.32 11.57
C VAL A 30 -9.97 9.99 10.97
N ILE A 31 -10.74 10.04 9.88
CA ILE A 31 -11.27 8.84 9.19
C ILE A 31 -10.36 8.40 8.03
N SER A 32 -9.47 9.25 7.52
CA SER A 32 -8.39 8.84 6.63
C SER A 32 -7.37 8.00 7.40
N ARG A 33 -7.69 6.72 7.59
CA ARG A 33 -6.70 5.71 7.94
C ARG A 33 -5.57 5.81 6.92
N PRO A 34 -4.30 6.02 7.31
CA PRO A 34 -3.25 5.45 6.50
C PRO A 34 -3.56 3.96 6.46
N SER A 35 -3.76 3.41 5.26
CA SER A 35 -3.65 1.97 5.06
C SER A 35 -2.46 1.52 5.88
N CYS A 36 -2.69 0.61 6.82
CA CYS A 36 -1.64 0.00 7.63
C CYS A 36 -0.71 -0.69 6.64
N SER A 37 0.26 0.06 6.12
CA SER A 37 1.34 -0.45 5.32
C SER A 37 2.08 -1.32 6.29
N THR A 38 1.95 -2.62 6.13
CA THR A 38 2.98 -3.55 6.56
C THR A 38 4.30 -2.90 6.22
N TYR A 39 5.12 -2.64 7.24
CA TYR A 39 6.52 -2.32 7.06
C TYR A 39 7.14 -3.58 6.45
N VAL A 40 7.00 -3.73 5.14
CA VAL A 40 7.88 -4.58 4.37
C VAL A 40 9.21 -3.85 4.45
N CYS A 41 10.09 -4.30 5.35
CA CYS A 41 11.51 -4.04 5.25
C CYS A 41 11.97 -4.66 3.92
N CYS A 42 11.75 -3.95 2.82
CA CYS A 42 12.52 -4.17 1.62
C CYS A 42 13.96 -3.84 2.04
N ASN A 43 14.82 -4.85 2.07
CA ASN A 43 16.27 -4.66 2.19
C ASN A 43 16.65 -3.58 1.17
N ARG A 44 16.99 -2.39 1.67
CA ARG A 44 17.32 -1.23 0.86
C ARG A 44 18.69 -1.47 0.24
N ALA A 45 18.79 -1.33 -1.07
CA ALA A 45 20.08 -1.20 -1.74
C ALA A 45 20.83 0.09 -1.32
N PHE A 46 20.12 1.08 -0.75
CA PHE A 46 20.66 2.36 -0.29
C PHE A 46 20.09 2.73 1.09
N SER A 47 20.49 2.02 2.14
CA SER A 47 20.20 2.45 3.51
C SER A 47 21.09 3.63 3.89
N ILE A 48 20.47 4.75 4.26
CA ILE A 48 21.11 5.84 4.99
C ILE A 48 21.08 5.44 6.46
N GLU A 49 22.16 4.86 6.97
CA GLU A 49 22.37 4.78 8.42
C GLU A 49 22.51 6.21 8.95
N THR A 50 21.67 6.57 9.92
CA THR A 50 21.77 7.81 10.69
C THR A 50 22.96 7.70 11.64
N ALA A 51 24.15 8.02 11.14
CA ALA A 51 25.26 8.43 11.98
C ALA A 51 25.09 9.92 12.31
N ALA A 52 25.40 10.29 13.56
CA ALA A 52 25.26 11.64 14.08
C ALA A 52 25.98 12.65 13.18
N ILE A 53 25.29 13.74 12.87
CA ILE A 53 25.86 14.87 12.14
C ILE A 53 26.57 15.71 13.21
N ASP A 54 27.89 15.55 13.30
CA ASP A 54 28.74 16.58 13.91
C ASP A 54 28.73 17.78 12.97
N MET A 55 28.20 18.89 13.48
CA MET A 55 28.12 20.17 12.80
C MET A 55 29.53 20.76 12.72
N LEU A 56 30.19 20.61 11.57
CA LEU A 56 31.27 21.48 11.15
C LEU A 56 30.76 22.38 10.03
N GLU A 57 30.50 23.63 10.41
CA GLU A 57 30.36 24.76 9.49
C GLU A 57 31.72 24.99 8.83
N ASP A 58 31.91 24.47 7.62
CA ASP A 58 32.84 25.07 6.64
C ASP A 58 32.60 24.51 5.23
N GLY A 59 32.30 25.42 4.29
CA GLY A 59 32.41 25.23 2.84
C GLY A 59 31.33 24.39 2.14
N GLU A 60 30.44 25.06 1.40
CA GLU A 60 29.49 24.46 0.44
C GLU A 60 30.15 23.54 -0.63
N LYS A 61 31.48 23.55 -0.77
CA LYS A 61 32.25 22.78 -1.77
C LYS A 61 32.61 21.34 -1.37
N SER A 62 32.18 20.84 -0.21
CA SER A 62 32.63 19.52 0.32
C SER A 62 31.64 18.36 0.16
N LYS A 63 30.36 18.60 -0.15
CA LYS A 63 29.29 17.58 -0.01
C LYS A 63 29.27 16.51 -1.10
N LEU A 64 29.86 16.79 -2.25
CA LEU A 64 29.96 15.87 -3.40
C LEU A 64 31.41 15.48 -3.70
N ARG A 65 32.27 15.51 -2.68
CA ARG A 65 33.64 15.01 -2.78
C ARG A 65 33.83 13.84 -1.81
N PRO A 66 34.68 12.86 -2.16
CA PRO A 66 35.03 11.80 -1.23
C PRO A 66 35.74 12.36 0.01
N SER A 67 35.64 11.65 1.13
CA SER A 67 36.36 12.05 2.35
C SER A 67 37.89 11.99 2.15
N PRO A 68 38.66 12.84 2.86
CA PRO A 68 40.13 12.82 2.76
C PRO A 68 40.72 11.47 3.23
N GLU A 69 40.09 10.83 4.22
CA GLU A 69 40.46 9.49 4.70
C GLU A 69 40.28 8.45 3.60
N PHE A 70 39.15 8.49 2.88
CA PHE A 70 38.91 7.59 1.75
C PHE A 70 39.96 7.76 0.65
N LEU A 71 40.28 9.00 0.26
CA LEU A 71 41.32 9.27 -0.74
C LEU A 71 42.70 8.78 -0.33
N SER A 72 43.03 8.84 0.97
CA SER A 72 44.32 8.37 1.49
C SER A 72 44.47 6.85 1.49
N SER A 73 43.35 6.12 1.47
CA SER A 73 43.32 4.65 1.51
C SER A 73 43.50 3.97 0.14
N LEU A 74 43.44 4.74 -0.95
CA LEU A 74 43.44 4.23 -2.32
C LEU A 74 44.85 4.12 -2.91
N ASP A 75 45.06 3.11 -3.75
CA ASP A 75 46.26 2.97 -4.56
C ASP A 75 46.30 4.00 -5.72
N SER A 76 47.47 4.15 -6.34
CA SER A 76 47.69 5.16 -7.40
C SER A 76 46.76 4.99 -8.60
N ASN A 77 46.40 3.76 -8.98
CA ASN A 77 45.53 3.51 -10.13
C ASN A 77 44.07 3.80 -9.78
N SER A 78 43.63 3.35 -8.60
CA SER A 78 42.28 3.68 -8.09
C SER A 78 42.09 5.19 -7.90
N ARG A 79 43.15 5.91 -7.54
CA ARG A 79 43.09 7.38 -7.40
C ARG A 79 42.84 8.09 -8.73
N GLN A 80 43.53 7.68 -9.81
CA GLN A 80 43.28 8.21 -11.15
C GLN A 80 41.84 7.92 -11.63
N LEU A 81 41.32 6.74 -11.30
CA LEU A 81 39.93 6.39 -11.58
C LEU A 81 38.95 7.28 -10.82
N VAL A 82 39.19 7.52 -9.52
CA VAL A 82 38.36 8.43 -8.72
C VAL A 82 38.41 9.86 -9.24
N ASP A 83 39.58 10.37 -9.65
CA ASP A 83 39.70 11.72 -10.21
C ASP A 83 38.86 11.85 -11.51
N LYS A 84 38.86 10.82 -12.36
CA LYS A 84 37.98 10.77 -13.54
C LYS A 84 36.50 10.77 -13.17
N ILE A 85 36.11 9.95 -12.19
CA ILE A 85 34.73 9.88 -11.71
C ILE A 85 34.32 11.20 -11.02
N MET A 86 35.24 11.89 -10.36
CA MET A 86 34.99 13.20 -9.77
C MET A 86 34.68 14.24 -10.86
N ALA A 87 35.42 14.26 -11.97
CA ALA A 87 35.09 15.11 -13.11
C ALA A 87 33.70 14.77 -13.69
N GLU A 88 33.37 13.48 -13.82
CA GLU A 88 32.02 13.05 -14.22
C GLU A 88 30.93 13.57 -13.28
N VAL A 89 31.14 13.49 -11.97
CA VAL A 89 30.20 13.96 -10.94
C VAL A 89 30.04 15.49 -10.99
N GLU A 90 31.12 16.23 -11.20
CA GLU A 90 31.10 17.70 -11.33
C GLU A 90 30.32 18.14 -12.59
N ILE A 91 30.55 17.49 -13.73
CA ILE A 91 29.77 17.74 -14.96
C ILE A 91 28.29 17.42 -14.71
N MET A 92 28.01 16.27 -14.08
CA MET A 92 26.66 15.84 -13.77
C MET A 92 25.93 16.79 -12.79
N GLU A 93 26.63 17.38 -11.82
CA GLU A 93 26.08 18.38 -10.90
C GLU A 93 25.54 19.59 -11.67
N TRP A 94 26.30 20.07 -12.66
CA TRP A 94 25.90 21.22 -13.48
C TRP A 94 24.72 20.90 -14.42
N MET A 95 24.68 19.68 -14.94
CA MET A 95 23.74 19.29 -15.98
C MET A 95 22.41 18.73 -15.48
N MET A 96 22.37 18.17 -14.27
CA MET A 96 21.16 17.56 -13.74
C MET A 96 20.20 18.61 -13.17
N PRO A 97 18.88 18.51 -13.41
CA PRO A 97 17.90 19.38 -12.76
C PRO A 97 17.92 19.27 -11.23
N HIS A 98 18.20 18.07 -10.72
CA HIS A 98 18.25 17.77 -9.29
C HIS A 98 19.41 16.81 -9.00
N PRO A 99 20.65 17.32 -8.85
CA PRO A 99 21.77 16.49 -8.44
C PRO A 99 21.63 15.99 -7.00
N PRO A 100 22.33 14.91 -6.61
CA PRO A 100 22.34 14.49 -5.22
C PRO A 100 22.93 15.62 -4.37
N SER A 101 22.38 15.86 -3.17
CA SER A 101 22.89 16.88 -2.25
C SER A 101 24.08 16.41 -1.42
N LEU A 102 24.33 15.11 -1.37
CA LEU A 102 25.38 14.48 -0.57
C LEU A 102 25.81 13.16 -1.21
N LEU A 103 27.12 12.93 -1.36
CA LEU A 103 27.69 11.64 -1.73
C LEU A 103 28.63 11.15 -0.63
N ARG A 104 28.40 9.94 -0.11
CA ARG A 104 29.23 9.30 0.93
C ARG A 104 30.21 8.31 0.32
N ASP A 105 31.26 7.96 1.05
CA ASP A 105 32.32 7.04 0.60
C ASP A 105 31.79 5.68 0.12
N LYS A 106 30.73 5.15 0.73
CA LYS A 106 30.04 3.93 0.24
C LYS A 106 29.53 4.07 -1.21
N GLN A 107 29.09 5.27 -1.60
CA GLN A 107 28.64 5.56 -2.97
C GLN A 107 29.82 5.70 -3.92
N TRP A 108 30.91 6.32 -3.48
CA TRP A 108 32.18 6.39 -4.23
C TRP A 108 32.76 5.00 -4.52
N GLN A 109 32.78 4.12 -3.53
CA GLN A 109 33.12 2.70 -3.71
C GLN A 109 32.26 2.03 -4.78
N LYS A 110 30.95 2.29 -4.77
CA LYS A 110 30.05 1.72 -5.76
C LYS A 110 30.30 2.28 -7.16
N LEU A 111 30.57 3.58 -7.30
CA LEU A 111 30.90 4.19 -8.60
C LEU A 111 32.16 3.59 -9.22
N MET A 112 33.20 3.32 -8.41
CA MET A 112 34.42 2.66 -8.88
C MET A 112 34.18 1.25 -9.42
N THR A 113 33.14 0.54 -8.96
CA THR A 113 32.80 -0.80 -9.46
C THR A 113 32.04 -0.79 -10.79
N ILE A 114 31.54 0.36 -11.23
CA ILE A 114 30.75 0.49 -12.44
C ILE A 114 31.68 0.94 -13.57
N GLU A 115 31.84 0.12 -14.59
CA GLU A 115 32.81 0.36 -15.68
C GLU A 115 32.32 1.42 -16.68
N LYS A 116 31.04 1.38 -17.06
CA LYS A 116 30.46 2.28 -18.07
C LYS A 116 30.01 3.61 -17.45
N THR A 117 30.33 4.71 -18.13
CA THR A 117 29.91 6.06 -17.74
C THR A 117 28.39 6.19 -17.73
N GLU A 118 27.69 5.62 -18.71
CA GLU A 118 26.23 5.64 -18.78
C GLU A 118 25.57 5.02 -17.54
N ASP A 119 26.12 3.88 -17.08
CA ASP A 119 25.62 3.18 -15.89
C ASP A 119 25.92 3.96 -14.61
N ARG A 120 27.05 4.69 -14.55
CA ARG A 120 27.38 5.61 -13.43
C ARG A 120 26.41 6.79 -13.41
N VAL A 121 26.07 7.37 -14.56
CA VAL A 121 25.08 8.46 -14.68
C VAL A 121 23.70 7.98 -14.23
N ALA A 122 23.27 6.81 -14.72
CA ALA A 122 22.00 6.21 -14.32
C ALA A 122 21.93 5.94 -12.81
N TYR A 123 23.02 5.45 -12.24
CA TYR A 123 23.16 5.23 -10.80
C TYR A 123 23.04 6.54 -10.00
N LEU A 124 23.80 7.57 -10.36
CA LEU A 124 23.80 8.86 -9.66
C LEU A 124 22.43 9.54 -9.74
N ARG A 125 21.75 9.46 -10.87
CA ARG A 125 20.38 9.96 -11.03
C ARG A 125 19.39 9.21 -10.14
N ALA A 126 19.48 7.88 -10.09
CA ALA A 126 18.66 7.07 -9.21
C ALA A 126 18.90 7.41 -7.74
N TYR A 127 20.17 7.63 -7.38
CA TYR A 127 20.58 8.02 -6.04
C TYR A 127 20.09 9.43 -5.66
N ALA A 128 20.24 10.42 -6.54
CA ALA A 128 19.74 11.78 -6.36
C ALA A 128 18.22 11.79 -6.09
N LYS A 129 17.46 11.00 -6.85
CA LYS A 129 16.02 10.81 -6.62
C LYS A 129 15.72 10.23 -5.24
N HIS A 130 16.55 9.34 -4.73
CA HIS A 130 16.38 8.78 -3.39
C HIS A 130 16.66 9.83 -2.31
N VAL A 131 17.77 10.55 -2.42
CA VAL A 131 18.16 11.63 -1.48
C VAL A 131 17.06 12.70 -1.43
N PHE A 132 16.62 13.19 -2.58
CA PHE A 132 15.54 14.17 -2.68
C PHE A 132 14.24 13.69 -2.03
N ARG A 133 13.86 12.41 -2.24
CA ARG A 133 12.66 11.83 -1.62
C ARG A 133 12.76 11.74 -0.11
N ASP A 134 13.96 11.52 0.42
CA ASP A 134 14.20 11.45 1.85
C ASP A 134 14.17 12.86 2.47
N GLU A 135 14.79 13.85 1.84
CA GLU A 135 14.71 15.25 2.23
C GLU A 135 13.26 15.76 2.24
N MET A 136 12.50 15.48 1.18
CA MET A 136 11.07 15.82 1.12
C MET A 136 10.25 15.11 2.21
N ARG A 137 10.59 13.88 2.55
CA ARG A 137 9.92 13.15 3.64
C ARG A 137 10.21 13.78 4.99
N GLU A 138 11.45 14.18 5.23
CA GLU A 138 11.85 14.82 6.48
C GLU A 138 11.27 16.23 6.59
N ALA A 139 11.31 17.02 5.53
CA ALA A 139 10.65 18.32 5.47
C ALA A 139 9.14 18.20 5.72
N LYS A 140 8.47 17.21 5.10
CA LYS A 140 7.06 16.93 5.35
C LYS A 140 6.80 16.51 6.80
N LYS A 141 7.67 15.69 7.38
CA LYS A 141 7.57 15.26 8.78
C LYS A 141 7.70 16.45 9.73
N LYS A 142 8.70 17.31 9.52
CA LYS A 142 8.88 18.56 10.28
C LYS A 142 7.66 19.46 10.16
N ALA A 143 7.19 19.73 8.93
CA ALA A 143 6.00 20.55 8.69
C ALA A 143 4.74 19.99 9.38
N ILE A 144 4.56 18.66 9.40
CA ILE A 144 3.45 18.01 10.12
C ILE A 144 3.58 18.22 11.63
N VAL A 145 4.79 18.07 12.18
CA VAL A 145 5.06 18.29 13.61
C VAL A 145 4.83 19.75 13.99
N ASP A 146 5.30 20.69 13.19
CA ASP A 146 5.15 22.12 13.43
C ASP A 146 3.68 22.54 13.36
N SER A 147 2.94 22.07 12.35
CA SER A 147 1.50 22.28 12.22
C SER A 147 0.73 21.69 13.41
N ARG A 148 1.09 20.47 13.84
CA ARG A 148 0.51 19.83 15.03
C ARG A 148 0.79 20.64 16.29
N ASN A 149 2.01 21.13 16.47
CA ASN A 149 2.40 21.93 17.63
C ASN A 149 1.66 23.28 17.66
N ALA A 150 1.56 23.96 16.51
CA ALA A 150 0.79 25.19 16.38
C ALA A 150 -0.68 24.97 16.75
N LEU A 151 -1.29 23.89 16.26
CA LEU A 151 -2.67 23.52 16.60
C LEU A 151 -2.81 23.20 18.10
N LEU A 152 -1.89 22.44 18.68
CA LEU A 152 -1.91 22.14 20.11
C LEU A 152 -1.78 23.40 20.98
N ASN A 153 -0.91 24.34 20.61
CA ASN A 153 -0.76 25.61 21.30
C ASN A 153 -2.04 26.45 21.23
N PHE A 154 -2.70 26.48 20.07
CA PHE A 154 -4.00 27.13 19.91
C PHE A 154 -5.08 26.47 20.80
N GLN A 155 -5.14 25.14 20.85
CA GLN A 155 -6.09 24.42 21.72
C GLN A 155 -5.82 24.66 23.20
N ARG A 156 -4.54 24.71 23.63
CA ARG A 156 -4.15 25.04 25.01
C ARG A 156 -4.56 26.45 25.41
N ALA A 157 -4.35 27.44 24.53
CA ALA A 157 -4.78 28.80 24.78
C ALA A 157 -6.31 28.88 24.96
N LYS A 158 -7.06 28.15 24.13
CA LYS A 158 -8.52 28.05 24.26
C LYS A 158 -8.96 27.39 25.56
N PHE A 159 -8.29 26.31 25.97
CA PHE A 159 -8.58 25.62 27.24
C PHE A 159 -8.27 26.50 28.45
N SER A 160 -7.15 27.25 28.41
CA SER A 160 -6.74 28.16 29.49
C SER A 160 -7.67 29.36 29.65
N ALA A 161 -8.45 29.68 28.63
CA ALA A 161 -9.48 30.71 28.64
C ALA A 161 -10.89 30.15 28.95
N ASP A 162 -10.96 29.01 29.66
CA ASP A 162 -12.17 28.26 29.99
C ASP A 162 -13.04 27.86 28.78
N GLY A 163 -12.42 27.74 27.61
CA GLY A 163 -13.06 27.26 26.38
C GLY A 163 -12.91 25.76 26.15
N MET A 164 -13.64 25.23 25.16
CA MET A 164 -13.53 23.83 24.73
C MET A 164 -12.24 23.59 23.90
N GLY A 165 -11.09 23.48 24.56
CA GLY A 165 -9.81 23.08 23.96
C GLY A 165 -9.59 21.57 24.04
N TYR A 166 -9.14 20.96 22.94
CA TYR A 166 -8.96 19.51 22.84
C TYR A 166 -7.48 19.10 22.70
N GLY A 167 -7.11 18.00 23.35
CA GLY A 167 -5.77 17.39 23.24
C GLY A 167 -5.22 16.92 24.60
N PRO A 168 -3.94 16.51 24.64
CA PRO A 168 -3.33 15.98 25.87
C PRO A 168 -3.41 16.96 27.03
N ALA A 169 -3.83 16.48 28.20
CA ALA A 169 -4.08 17.28 29.41
C ALA A 169 -5.14 18.39 29.26
N MET A 170 -6.02 18.27 28.27
CA MET A 170 -7.21 19.11 28.06
C MET A 170 -8.44 18.18 27.91
N TYR A 171 -9.48 18.59 27.17
CA TYR A 171 -10.53 17.65 26.80
C TYR A 171 -9.98 16.60 25.82
N GLU A 172 -9.84 15.37 26.29
CA GLU A 172 -9.36 14.24 25.50
C GLU A 172 -10.51 13.41 24.95
N LEU A 173 -10.37 12.97 23.71
CA LEU A 173 -11.19 11.87 23.20
C LEU A 173 -10.73 10.59 23.89
N ILE A 174 -11.67 9.77 24.34
CA ILE A 174 -11.37 8.41 24.76
C ILE A 174 -10.95 7.62 23.51
N THR A 175 -9.66 7.66 23.20
CA THR A 175 -9.07 6.82 22.16
C THR A 175 -8.74 5.49 22.79
N SER A 176 -9.39 4.42 22.34
CA SER A 176 -8.93 3.07 22.68
C SER A 176 -7.54 2.90 22.09
N ASN A 177 -6.52 2.74 22.92
CA ASN A 177 -5.21 2.31 22.45
C ASN A 177 -5.37 0.90 21.84
N LEU A 178 -5.35 0.81 20.51
CA LEU A 178 -5.62 -0.41 19.76
C LEU A 178 -4.62 -1.51 20.07
N GLU A 179 -3.35 -1.15 20.28
CA GLU A 179 -2.28 -2.10 20.62
C GLU A 179 -2.49 -2.69 22.01
N ARG A 180 -2.74 -1.84 23.02
CA ARG A 180 -3.06 -2.30 24.38
C ARG A 180 -4.33 -3.15 24.43
N ASN A 181 -5.29 -2.87 23.53
CA ASN A 181 -6.54 -3.60 23.46
C ASN A 181 -6.56 -4.70 22.38
N ALA A 182 -5.42 -5.02 21.74
CA ALA A 182 -5.39 -5.94 20.60
C ALA A 182 -6.01 -7.30 20.95
N ARG A 183 -5.67 -7.86 22.11
CA ARG A 183 -6.27 -9.10 22.63
C ARG A 183 -7.79 -8.99 22.82
N ARG A 184 -8.29 -7.88 23.37
CA ARG A 184 -9.74 -7.65 23.56
C ARG A 184 -10.46 -7.53 22.23
N ILE A 185 -9.86 -6.85 21.25
CA ILE A 185 -10.40 -6.76 19.89
C ILE A 185 -10.53 -8.15 19.28
N LYS A 186 -9.52 -9.00 19.41
CA LYS A 186 -9.55 -10.40 18.94
C LYS A 186 -10.65 -11.22 19.62
N HIS A 187 -10.88 -11.03 20.92
CA HIS A 187 -12.02 -11.67 21.59
C HIS A 187 -13.38 -11.18 21.04
N ILE A 188 -13.51 -9.89 20.71
CA ILE A 188 -14.74 -9.35 20.11
C ILE A 188 -14.94 -9.92 18.70
N GLU A 189 -13.90 -9.94 17.87
CA GLU A 189 -13.92 -10.56 16.53
C GLU A 189 -14.29 -12.06 16.63
N GLY A 190 -13.72 -12.77 17.62
CA GLY A 190 -14.03 -14.17 17.88
C GLY A 190 -15.46 -14.40 18.37
N ALA A 191 -16.00 -13.51 19.20
CA ALA A 191 -17.39 -13.56 19.64
C ALA A 191 -18.37 -13.32 18.48
N ALA A 192 -18.03 -12.42 17.55
CA ALA A 192 -18.79 -12.21 16.32
C ALA A 192 -18.82 -13.48 15.44
N MET A 193 -17.67 -14.15 15.28
CA MET A 193 -17.59 -15.42 14.57
C MET A 193 -18.39 -16.53 15.25
N TRP A 194 -18.30 -16.63 16.58
CA TRP A 194 -19.08 -17.60 17.36
C TRP A 194 -20.58 -17.43 17.17
N ARG A 195 -21.06 -16.17 17.09
CA ARG A 195 -22.46 -15.87 16.78
C ARG A 195 -22.84 -16.40 15.40
N THR A 196 -22.02 -16.16 14.37
CA THR A 196 -22.27 -16.69 13.01
C THR A 196 -22.40 -18.21 13.03
N LEU A 197 -21.44 -18.91 13.65
CA LEU A 197 -21.42 -20.37 13.70
C LEU A 197 -22.64 -20.95 14.44
N ARG A 198 -23.07 -20.30 15.53
CA ARG A 198 -24.24 -20.75 16.30
C ARG A 198 -25.56 -20.56 15.55
N LEU A 199 -25.70 -19.46 14.80
CA LEU A 199 -26.92 -19.19 14.05
C LEU A 199 -27.00 -20.00 12.76
N ASN A 200 -25.86 -20.21 12.08
CA ASN A 200 -25.75 -20.95 10.82
C ASN A 200 -26.76 -20.47 9.75
N GLU A 201 -27.06 -19.16 9.75
CA GLU A 201 -28.00 -18.50 8.81
C GLU A 201 -27.29 -17.93 7.57
N LYS A 202 -25.95 -17.80 7.63
CA LYS A 202 -25.13 -17.26 6.55
C LYS A 202 -24.59 -18.39 5.69
N PRO A 203 -24.46 -18.18 4.37
CA PRO A 203 -23.71 -19.12 3.54
C PRO A 203 -22.24 -19.16 3.97
N ARG A 204 -21.58 -20.29 3.71
CA ARG A 204 -20.15 -20.49 3.94
C ARG A 204 -19.36 -19.98 2.75
N ILE A 205 -18.18 -19.43 3.04
CA ILE A 205 -17.19 -19.06 2.02
C ILE A 205 -16.01 -20.00 2.14
N VAL A 206 -15.63 -20.61 1.02
CA VAL A 206 -14.44 -21.47 0.95
C VAL A 206 -13.41 -20.81 0.05
N VAL A 207 -12.17 -20.75 0.50
CA VAL A 207 -11.02 -20.26 -0.26
C VAL A 207 -10.17 -21.44 -0.69
N ASP A 208 -10.17 -21.71 -1.99
CA ASP A 208 -9.52 -22.87 -2.58
C ASP A 208 -8.10 -22.51 -3.06
N CYS A 209 -7.10 -23.11 -2.41
CA CYS A 209 -5.68 -22.82 -2.59
C CYS A 209 -4.97 -23.77 -3.56
N GLN A 210 -5.69 -24.64 -4.29
CA GLN A 210 -5.08 -25.69 -5.13
C GLN A 210 -4.10 -25.18 -6.22
N PHE A 211 -4.18 -23.89 -6.60
CA PHE A 211 -3.33 -23.30 -7.63
C PHE A 211 -2.10 -22.55 -7.08
N ILE A 212 -1.86 -22.58 -5.77
CA ILE A 212 -0.60 -22.14 -5.20
C ILE A 212 0.47 -23.17 -5.57
N ALA A 213 1.53 -22.73 -6.25
CA ALA A 213 2.60 -23.63 -6.68
C ALA A 213 3.26 -24.31 -5.46
N LYS A 214 3.64 -25.59 -5.60
CA LYS A 214 4.37 -26.32 -4.54
C LYS A 214 5.80 -25.81 -4.33
N LYS A 215 6.42 -25.32 -5.41
CA LYS A 215 7.74 -24.68 -5.37
C LYS A 215 7.57 -23.17 -5.25
N PHE A 216 8.53 -22.51 -4.61
CA PHE A 216 8.50 -21.06 -4.44
C PHE A 216 8.40 -20.32 -5.79
N ASP A 217 7.49 -19.36 -5.85
CA ASP A 217 7.24 -18.48 -6.97
C ASP A 217 6.70 -17.15 -6.42
N ASP A 218 7.29 -16.01 -6.79
CA ASP A 218 6.90 -14.69 -6.29
C ASP A 218 5.40 -14.43 -6.46
N PHE A 219 4.84 -14.87 -7.58
CA PHE A 219 3.43 -14.71 -7.84
C PHE A 219 2.55 -15.56 -6.89
N SER A 220 2.91 -16.81 -6.66
CA SER A 220 2.23 -17.71 -5.72
C SER A 220 2.35 -17.20 -4.27
N SER A 221 3.50 -16.66 -3.88
CA SER A 221 3.67 -15.99 -2.57
C SER A 221 2.77 -14.75 -2.43
N ARG A 222 2.61 -13.96 -3.49
CA ARG A 222 1.68 -12.82 -3.52
C ARG A 222 0.21 -13.25 -3.50
N LEU A 223 -0.13 -14.37 -4.14
CA LEU A 223 -1.46 -14.98 -4.04
C LEU A 223 -1.76 -15.43 -2.61
N ALA A 224 -0.81 -16.13 -1.97
CA ALA A 224 -0.93 -16.50 -0.56
C ALA A 224 -1.14 -15.25 0.30
N THR A 225 -0.39 -14.17 0.06
CA THR A 225 -0.60 -12.90 0.79
C THR A 225 -2.02 -12.33 0.62
N GLN A 226 -2.74 -12.62 -0.49
CA GLN A 226 -4.15 -12.24 -0.62
C GLN A 226 -5.06 -12.94 0.38
N LEU A 227 -4.72 -14.18 0.79
CA LEU A 227 -5.45 -14.94 1.80
C LEU A 227 -5.47 -14.21 3.14
N GLU A 228 -4.34 -13.65 3.57
CA GLU A 228 -4.27 -12.80 4.77
C GLU A 228 -5.30 -11.66 4.70
N TYR A 229 -5.37 -10.95 3.57
CA TYR A 229 -6.32 -9.84 3.45
C TYR A 229 -7.77 -10.30 3.44
N ILE A 230 -8.08 -11.47 2.87
CA ILE A 230 -9.42 -12.07 2.91
C ILE A 230 -9.83 -12.35 4.36
N ILE A 231 -8.95 -13.01 5.12
CA ILE A 231 -9.20 -13.36 6.53
C ILE A 231 -9.41 -12.11 7.36
N GLN A 232 -8.53 -11.12 7.23
CA GLN A 232 -8.66 -9.84 7.93
C GLN A 232 -9.95 -9.11 7.58
N GLU A 233 -10.34 -9.11 6.31
CA GLU A 233 -11.56 -8.45 5.86
C GLU A 233 -12.80 -9.13 6.43
N ASN A 234 -12.81 -10.46 6.50
CA ASN A 234 -13.93 -11.22 7.02
C ASN A 234 -14.06 -11.06 8.54
N LEU A 235 -12.99 -11.30 9.31
CA LEU A 235 -13.02 -11.29 10.78
C LEU A 235 -13.33 -9.91 11.38
N ARG A 236 -13.02 -8.81 10.67
CA ARG A 236 -13.34 -7.45 11.12
C ARG A 236 -14.83 -7.11 11.00
N ARG A 237 -15.62 -7.94 10.30
CA ARG A 237 -17.06 -7.70 10.15
C ARG A 237 -17.78 -8.04 11.46
N ARG A 238 -18.86 -7.31 11.73
CA ARG A 238 -19.75 -7.61 12.86
C ARG A 238 -20.43 -8.97 12.72
N GLU A 239 -20.63 -9.41 11.49
CA GLU A 239 -21.20 -10.69 11.11
C GLU A 239 -20.30 -11.33 10.05
N PRO A 240 -19.16 -11.92 10.44
CA PRO A 240 -18.26 -12.60 9.50
C PRO A 240 -18.99 -13.77 8.83
N PHE A 241 -18.56 -14.17 7.63
CA PHE A 241 -18.95 -15.45 7.05
C PHE A 241 -18.17 -16.57 7.73
N ASP A 242 -18.77 -17.77 7.77
CA ASP A 242 -18.01 -18.97 8.06
C ASP A 242 -17.02 -19.22 6.92
N LEU A 243 -15.73 -19.12 7.22
CA LEU A 243 -14.66 -19.14 6.24
C LEU A 243 -13.86 -20.43 6.40
N SER A 244 -13.70 -21.18 5.31
CA SER A 244 -12.78 -22.32 5.24
C SER A 244 -11.70 -22.08 4.19
N ILE A 245 -10.51 -22.63 4.41
CA ILE A 245 -9.35 -22.56 3.53
C ILE A 245 -8.97 -23.99 3.20
N VAL A 246 -9.14 -24.39 1.94
CA VAL A 246 -8.98 -25.78 1.50
C VAL A 246 -7.82 -25.89 0.52
N ASN A 247 -7.32 -27.11 0.31
CA ASN A 247 -6.10 -27.37 -0.46
C ASN A 247 -4.91 -26.51 0.02
N TYR A 248 -4.83 -26.23 1.32
CA TYR A 248 -3.81 -25.38 1.92
C TYR A 248 -2.71 -26.21 2.59
N ASP A 249 -1.52 -26.16 2.01
CA ASP A 249 -0.33 -26.81 2.56
C ASP A 249 0.45 -25.82 3.44
N GLU A 250 0.45 -26.06 4.75
CA GLU A 250 1.21 -25.26 5.73
C GLU A 250 2.72 -25.26 5.47
N ASN A 251 3.25 -26.35 4.87
CA ASN A 251 4.66 -26.54 4.60
C ASN A 251 5.09 -25.97 3.25
N ASN A 252 4.15 -25.43 2.47
CA ASN A 252 4.45 -24.81 1.19
C ASN A 252 5.26 -23.51 1.40
N PRO A 253 6.43 -23.35 0.76
CA PRO A 253 7.25 -22.14 0.92
C PRO A 253 6.54 -20.85 0.49
N ASN A 254 5.56 -20.93 -0.41
CA ASN A 254 4.76 -19.75 -0.80
C ASN A 254 3.78 -19.30 0.31
N CYS A 255 3.38 -20.22 1.18
CA CYS A 255 2.42 -19.98 2.26
C CYS A 255 3.09 -19.59 3.58
N GLU A 256 4.43 -19.68 3.68
CA GLU A 256 5.19 -19.46 4.93
C GLU A 256 4.81 -18.14 5.63
N ALA A 257 4.74 -17.04 4.88
CA ALA A 257 4.38 -15.73 5.42
C ALA A 257 2.95 -15.71 6.00
N VAL A 258 2.00 -16.36 5.32
CA VAL A 258 0.61 -16.45 5.77
C VAL A 258 0.49 -17.36 6.98
N THR A 259 1.13 -18.53 6.96
CA THR A 259 1.18 -19.45 8.10
C THR A 259 1.76 -18.75 9.34
N LYS A 260 2.86 -18.00 9.17
CA LYS A 260 3.44 -17.18 10.24
C LYS A 260 2.47 -16.10 10.71
N PHE A 261 1.81 -15.41 9.80
CA PHE A 261 0.80 -14.40 10.12
C PHE A 261 -0.36 -14.99 10.95
N LEU A 262 -0.90 -16.14 10.55
CA LEU A 262 -1.97 -16.84 11.28
C LEU A 262 -1.52 -17.22 12.69
N LYS A 263 -0.32 -17.78 12.84
CA LYS A 263 0.24 -18.21 14.13
C LYS A 263 0.58 -17.05 15.06
N THR A 264 0.93 -15.87 14.52
CA THR A 264 1.40 -14.72 15.32
C THR A 264 0.28 -13.70 15.57
N GLN A 265 -0.34 -13.16 14.52
CA GLN A 265 -1.31 -12.06 14.63
C GLN A 265 -2.65 -12.51 15.22
N TYR A 266 -2.98 -13.79 15.05
CA TYR A 266 -4.20 -14.38 15.59
C TYR A 266 -3.94 -15.35 16.75
N ALA A 267 -2.77 -15.27 17.41
CA ALA A 267 -2.44 -16.10 18.57
C ALA A 267 -3.47 -16.01 19.71
N HIS A 268 -4.21 -14.89 19.81
CA HIS A 268 -5.26 -14.67 20.81
C HIS A 268 -6.68 -14.76 20.24
N GLN A 269 -6.83 -15.14 18.98
CA GLN A 269 -8.13 -15.30 18.36
C GLN A 269 -8.79 -16.58 18.87
N THR A 270 -10.01 -16.48 19.41
CA THR A 270 -10.71 -17.65 19.97
C THR A 270 -11.32 -18.55 18.91
N VAL A 271 -11.71 -17.99 17.76
CA VAL A 271 -12.32 -18.71 16.64
C VAL A 271 -11.64 -18.26 15.35
N MET A 272 -11.04 -19.23 14.65
CA MET A 272 -10.34 -19.03 13.38
C MET A 272 -11.05 -19.76 12.24
N PRO A 273 -10.85 -19.32 10.98
CA PRO A 273 -11.22 -20.10 9.81
C PRO A 273 -10.66 -21.52 9.89
N LEU A 274 -11.43 -22.52 9.47
CA LEU A 274 -10.90 -23.85 9.22
C LEU A 274 -9.87 -23.74 8.10
N TYR A 275 -8.67 -24.28 8.28
CA TYR A 275 -7.70 -24.46 7.20
C TYR A 275 -7.25 -25.92 7.15
N THR A 276 -7.22 -26.49 5.95
CA THR A 276 -6.95 -27.91 5.72
C THR A 276 -6.31 -28.14 4.35
N ASP A 277 -5.58 -29.24 4.22
CA ASP A 277 -5.04 -29.73 2.95
C ASP A 277 -6.06 -30.55 2.13
N GLU A 278 -7.20 -30.90 2.74
CA GLU A 278 -8.34 -31.58 2.10
C GLU A 278 -9.00 -30.73 1.00
N ASP A 279 -9.70 -31.41 0.07
CA ASP A 279 -10.43 -30.75 -1.00
C ASP A 279 -11.82 -30.26 -0.56
N VAL A 280 -12.35 -29.24 -1.23
CA VAL A 280 -13.71 -28.74 -0.95
C VAL A 280 -14.78 -29.83 -1.09
N ALA A 281 -14.61 -30.76 -2.02
CA ALA A 281 -15.57 -31.83 -2.28
C ALA A 281 -15.56 -32.94 -1.22
N ASP A 282 -14.54 -32.97 -0.35
CA ASP A 282 -14.45 -33.89 0.79
C ASP A 282 -15.19 -33.33 2.02
N LEU A 283 -15.34 -32.00 2.11
CA LEU A 283 -15.95 -31.30 3.24
C LEU A 283 -17.44 -31.00 3.05
N TYR A 284 -17.91 -30.84 1.81
CA TYR A 284 -19.26 -30.39 1.50
C TYR A 284 -19.87 -31.18 0.35
N ASN A 285 -21.20 -31.29 0.32
CA ASN A 285 -21.91 -31.93 -0.79
C ASN A 285 -21.72 -31.15 -2.09
N LYS A 286 -21.56 -31.86 -3.20
CA LYS A 286 -21.23 -31.26 -4.51
C LYS A 286 -22.33 -30.38 -5.06
N GLU A 287 -23.57 -30.70 -4.71
CA GLU A 287 -24.79 -30.00 -5.11
C GLU A 287 -24.89 -28.60 -4.49
N ASP A 288 -24.35 -28.48 -3.27
CA ASP A 288 -24.38 -27.27 -2.44
C ASP A 288 -23.20 -26.33 -2.73
N ILE A 289 -22.18 -26.82 -3.45
CA ILE A 289 -20.98 -26.07 -3.83
C ILE A 289 -21.20 -25.25 -5.11
N ILE A 290 -20.96 -23.95 -5.01
CA ILE A 290 -20.86 -23.03 -6.15
C ILE A 290 -19.48 -22.37 -6.23
N TYR A 291 -18.78 -22.61 -7.32
CA TYR A 291 -17.58 -21.85 -7.65
C TYR A 291 -17.91 -20.48 -8.26
N ILE A 292 -17.38 -19.42 -7.65
CA ILE A 292 -17.51 -18.06 -8.17
C ILE A 292 -16.55 -17.89 -9.35
N ALA A 293 -17.10 -17.75 -10.54
CA ALA A 293 -16.35 -17.67 -11.78
C ALA A 293 -16.85 -16.50 -12.64
N LYS A 294 -15.97 -15.56 -13.00
CA LYS A 294 -16.30 -14.37 -13.80
C LYS A 294 -17.07 -14.70 -15.09
N TRP A 295 -16.68 -15.79 -15.75
CA TRP A 295 -17.19 -16.20 -17.06
C TRP A 295 -18.28 -17.27 -16.97
N SER A 296 -18.84 -17.55 -15.78
CA SER A 296 -19.99 -18.46 -15.69
C SER A 296 -21.19 -17.87 -16.43
N GLN A 297 -21.97 -18.76 -17.05
CA GLN A 297 -23.25 -18.41 -17.66
C GLN A 297 -24.32 -18.14 -16.59
N GLN A 298 -24.25 -18.85 -15.47
CA GLN A 298 -25.18 -18.66 -14.36
C GLN A 298 -24.76 -17.44 -13.53
N VAL A 299 -25.75 -16.71 -13.03
CA VAL A 299 -25.57 -15.51 -12.21
C VAL A 299 -26.01 -15.83 -10.78
N ILE A 300 -25.23 -15.40 -9.80
CA ILE A 300 -25.60 -15.53 -8.39
C ILE A 300 -26.84 -14.67 -8.15
N ARG A 301 -27.92 -15.30 -7.69
CA ARG A 301 -29.17 -14.63 -7.35
C ARG A 301 -29.22 -14.32 -5.86
N THR A 302 -30.09 -13.38 -5.51
CA THR A 302 -30.37 -13.04 -4.12
C THR A 302 -31.75 -13.56 -3.69
N PRO A 303 -31.93 -13.91 -2.41
CA PRO A 303 -30.91 -13.98 -1.36
C PRO A 303 -29.81 -15.03 -1.66
N LEU A 304 -28.65 -14.94 -1.00
CA LEU A 304 -27.55 -15.90 -1.16
C LEU A 304 -27.97 -17.24 -0.57
N ASN A 305 -28.65 -18.06 -1.38
CA ASN A 305 -29.35 -19.26 -0.94
C ASN A 305 -28.50 -20.53 -1.00
N ASP A 306 -27.38 -20.51 -1.72
CA ASP A 306 -26.51 -21.67 -1.79
C ASP A 306 -25.67 -21.77 -0.53
N GLU A 307 -25.43 -22.99 -0.04
CA GLU A 307 -24.75 -23.19 1.23
C GLU A 307 -23.27 -22.80 1.16
N VAL A 308 -22.58 -23.10 0.04
CA VAL A 308 -21.12 -22.95 -0.07
C VAL A 308 -20.71 -22.18 -1.32
N TYR A 309 -20.10 -21.01 -1.13
CA TYR A 309 -19.50 -20.21 -2.20
C TYR A 309 -17.97 -20.34 -2.19
N VAL A 310 -17.42 -20.84 -3.29
CA VAL A 310 -15.97 -21.09 -3.42
C VAL A 310 -15.29 -19.99 -4.21
N ILE A 311 -14.28 -19.38 -3.59
CA ILE A 311 -13.35 -18.43 -4.19
C ILE A 311 -12.04 -19.15 -4.47
N CYS A 312 -11.70 -19.28 -5.74
CA CYS A 312 -10.50 -19.99 -6.15
C CYS A 312 -9.29 -19.04 -6.25
N LEU A 313 -8.28 -19.23 -5.41
CA LEU A 313 -7.05 -18.43 -5.42
C LEU A 313 -6.14 -18.87 -6.57
N GLY A 314 -6.14 -18.11 -7.66
CA GLY A 314 -5.31 -18.40 -8.81
C GLY A 314 -5.04 -17.20 -9.71
N ARG A 315 -4.22 -17.42 -10.75
CA ARG A 315 -3.78 -16.38 -11.68
C ARG A 315 -4.83 -15.96 -12.69
N ASP A 316 -5.63 -16.91 -13.18
CA ASP A 316 -6.60 -16.70 -14.25
C ASP A 316 -8.03 -16.91 -13.72
N ASN A 317 -8.96 -16.06 -14.14
CA ASN A 317 -10.39 -16.19 -13.86
C ASN A 317 -11.03 -17.41 -14.52
N ARG A 318 -10.32 -18.12 -15.41
CA ARG A 318 -10.76 -19.42 -15.95
C ARG A 318 -10.50 -20.59 -15.03
N LEU A 319 -9.57 -20.47 -14.07
CA LEU A 319 -9.25 -21.55 -13.12
C LEU A 319 -10.45 -22.03 -12.30
N PRO A 320 -11.35 -21.16 -11.78
CA PRO A 320 -12.55 -21.62 -11.09
C PRO A 320 -13.45 -22.51 -11.96
N LEU A 321 -13.55 -22.24 -13.28
CA LEU A 321 -14.36 -23.06 -14.19
C LEU A 321 -13.76 -24.46 -14.37
N GLY A 322 -12.44 -24.54 -14.52
CA GLY A 322 -11.73 -25.82 -14.63
C GLY A 322 -11.82 -26.63 -13.33
N ALA A 323 -11.63 -25.96 -12.19
CA ALA A 323 -11.73 -26.54 -10.86
C ALA A 323 -13.12 -27.12 -10.59
N ALA A 324 -14.17 -26.37 -10.91
CA ALA A 324 -15.56 -26.81 -10.75
C ALA A 324 -15.90 -27.97 -11.69
N ARG A 325 -15.49 -27.88 -12.98
CA ARG A 325 -15.72 -28.95 -13.96
C ARG A 325 -15.08 -30.26 -13.52
N LYS A 326 -13.84 -30.22 -13.00
CA LYS A 326 -13.14 -31.41 -12.49
C LYS A 326 -13.92 -32.09 -11.34
N ARG A 327 -14.61 -31.30 -10.51
CA ARG A 327 -15.34 -31.78 -9.33
C ARG A 327 -16.83 -32.05 -9.59
N GLY A 328 -17.34 -31.64 -10.74
CA GLY A 328 -18.78 -31.71 -11.06
C GLY A 328 -19.61 -30.66 -10.32
N CYS A 329 -19.02 -29.59 -9.82
CA CYS A 329 -19.71 -28.54 -9.06
C CYS A 329 -20.32 -27.46 -9.97
N ARG A 330 -21.33 -26.75 -9.45
CA ARG A 330 -21.94 -25.60 -10.14
C ARG A 330 -20.98 -24.41 -10.16
N THR A 331 -21.17 -23.51 -11.12
CA THR A 331 -20.41 -22.25 -11.21
C THR A 331 -21.37 -21.09 -11.41
N ALA A 332 -21.11 -19.95 -10.77
CA ALA A 332 -21.91 -18.74 -10.98
C ALA A 332 -21.03 -17.49 -10.95
N ARG A 333 -21.46 -16.42 -11.62
CA ARG A 333 -20.80 -15.12 -11.61
C ARG A 333 -21.59 -14.13 -10.77
N ILE A 334 -20.89 -13.17 -10.16
CA ILE A 334 -21.54 -11.98 -9.57
C ILE A 334 -22.10 -11.11 -10.70
N PRO A 335 -23.30 -10.51 -10.56
CA PRO A 335 -23.99 -9.71 -11.60
C PRO A 335 -23.33 -8.34 -11.88
N PHE A 336 -22.02 -8.28 -12.10
CA PHE A 336 -21.32 -7.01 -12.36
C PHE A 336 -21.85 -6.29 -13.59
N ASN A 337 -21.94 -6.99 -14.73
CA ASN A 337 -22.26 -6.37 -16.02
C ASN A 337 -23.73 -5.93 -16.14
N GLU A 338 -24.60 -6.34 -15.22
CA GLU A 338 -26.00 -5.91 -15.19
C GLU A 338 -26.14 -4.53 -14.55
N HIS A 339 -25.26 -4.18 -13.62
CA HIS A 339 -25.33 -2.93 -12.87
C HIS A 339 -24.22 -1.94 -13.24
N PHE A 340 -23.03 -2.42 -13.61
CA PHE A 340 -21.86 -1.57 -13.86
C PHE A 340 -20.95 -2.09 -14.97
N LYS A 341 -20.48 -1.18 -15.81
CA LYS A 341 -19.35 -1.43 -16.69
C LYS A 341 -18.05 -1.17 -15.92
N LEU A 342 -17.35 -2.25 -15.57
CA LEU A 342 -16.03 -2.15 -14.95
C LEU A 342 -14.96 -1.95 -16.03
N TYR A 343 -14.23 -0.84 -15.95
CA TYR A 343 -13.16 -0.50 -16.88
C TYR A 343 -11.82 -1.00 -16.31
N ASN A 344 -10.94 -1.53 -17.18
CA ASN A 344 -9.61 -2.05 -16.81
C ASN A 344 -9.66 -3.26 -15.87
N PHE A 345 -10.68 -4.09 -16.08
CA PHE A 345 -11.04 -5.13 -15.15
C PHE A 345 -10.66 -6.52 -15.68
N HIS A 346 -9.36 -6.86 -15.60
CA HIS A 346 -8.92 -8.24 -15.86
C HIS A 346 -9.22 -9.15 -14.67
N PHE A 347 -9.03 -8.68 -13.43
CA PHE A 347 -9.16 -9.49 -12.20
C PHE A 347 -9.70 -8.65 -11.02
N LEU A 348 -10.64 -9.20 -10.23
CA LEU A 348 -11.16 -8.54 -9.01
C LEU A 348 -10.27 -8.96 -7.86
N PRO A 349 -9.76 -8.04 -7.02
CA PRO A 349 -9.13 -8.46 -5.79
C PRO A 349 -10.07 -9.38 -5.02
N PHE A 350 -9.57 -10.53 -4.56
CA PHE A 350 -10.37 -11.54 -3.86
C PHE A 350 -11.07 -10.96 -2.63
N THR A 351 -10.42 -10.01 -1.95
CA THR A 351 -11.01 -9.23 -0.86
C THR A 351 -12.26 -8.47 -1.28
N SER A 352 -12.28 -7.92 -2.49
CA SER A 352 -13.46 -7.22 -3.03
C SER A 352 -14.60 -8.18 -3.31
N VAL A 353 -14.33 -9.42 -3.73
CA VAL A 353 -15.36 -10.47 -3.88
C VAL A 353 -16.03 -10.73 -2.53
N VAL A 354 -15.25 -10.97 -1.49
CA VAL A 354 -15.77 -11.20 -0.12
C VAL A 354 -16.54 -9.98 0.41
N ARG A 355 -16.07 -8.77 0.15
CA ARG A 355 -16.80 -7.53 0.50
C ARG A 355 -18.15 -7.47 -0.19
N VAL A 356 -18.19 -7.68 -1.50
CA VAL A 356 -19.44 -7.63 -2.27
C VAL A 356 -20.43 -8.67 -1.75
N LEU A 357 -19.98 -9.89 -1.42
CA LEU A 357 -20.85 -10.91 -0.82
C LEU A 357 -21.39 -10.49 0.55
N HIS A 358 -20.57 -9.85 1.39
CA HIS A 358 -21.01 -9.30 2.67
C HIS A 358 -22.09 -8.25 2.50
N GLU A 359 -21.84 -7.25 1.64
CA GLU A 359 -22.78 -6.17 1.39
C GLU A 359 -24.08 -6.70 0.73
N ALA A 360 -23.97 -7.66 -0.19
CA ALA A 360 -25.13 -8.30 -0.82
C ALA A 360 -26.00 -9.04 0.20
N TYR A 361 -25.37 -9.75 1.15
CA TYR A 361 -26.10 -10.40 2.25
C TYR A 361 -26.78 -9.36 3.16
N GLN A 362 -26.05 -8.32 3.58
CA GLN A 362 -26.54 -7.30 4.51
C GLN A 362 -27.69 -6.45 3.95
N THR A 363 -27.69 -6.21 2.65
CA THR A 363 -28.72 -5.42 1.97
C THR A 363 -29.93 -6.26 1.56
N GLY A 364 -29.95 -7.56 1.85
CA GLY A 364 -31.00 -8.46 1.36
C GLY A 364 -30.96 -8.66 -0.16
N GLY A 365 -29.84 -8.33 -0.80
CA GLY A 365 -29.60 -8.60 -2.20
C GLY A 365 -29.59 -7.41 -3.16
N ASP A 366 -29.35 -6.20 -2.66
CA ASP A 366 -29.07 -5.05 -3.52
C ASP A 366 -27.65 -5.15 -4.09
N TRP A 367 -27.52 -5.81 -5.23
CA TRP A 367 -26.24 -5.95 -5.93
C TRP A 367 -25.65 -4.61 -6.36
N HIS A 368 -26.47 -3.61 -6.66
CA HIS A 368 -25.97 -2.30 -7.08
C HIS A 368 -25.25 -1.61 -5.91
N ALA A 369 -25.88 -1.56 -4.73
CA ALA A 369 -25.25 -1.04 -3.51
C ALA A 369 -24.04 -1.89 -3.10
N ALA A 370 -24.15 -3.22 -3.17
CA ALA A 370 -23.08 -4.14 -2.79
C ALA A 370 -21.82 -3.96 -3.66
N ILE A 371 -22.00 -3.80 -4.96
CA ILE A 371 -20.90 -3.58 -5.92
C ILE A 371 -20.22 -2.23 -5.65
N LEU A 372 -20.99 -1.16 -5.41
CA LEU A 372 -20.44 0.17 -5.10
C LEU A 372 -19.71 0.22 -3.76
N GLY A 373 -20.23 -0.48 -2.74
CA GLY A 373 -19.61 -0.55 -1.42
C GLY A 373 -18.38 -1.45 -1.38
N GLY A 374 -18.40 -2.56 -2.12
CA GLY A 374 -17.34 -3.56 -2.12
C GLY A 374 -16.14 -3.25 -3.03
N ILE A 375 -16.34 -2.48 -4.09
CA ILE A 375 -15.31 -2.20 -5.11
C ILE A 375 -14.87 -0.73 -5.08
N SER A 376 -13.56 -0.51 -5.18
CA SER A 376 -13.00 0.85 -5.24
C SER A 376 -13.41 1.59 -6.52
N ARG A 377 -13.78 2.88 -6.37
CA ARG A 377 -14.19 3.80 -7.46
C ARG A 377 -13.27 3.80 -8.68
N ARG A 378 -11.96 3.55 -8.49
CA ARG A 378 -10.96 3.50 -9.56
C ARG A 378 -11.26 2.47 -10.67
N TYR A 379 -12.02 1.43 -10.36
CA TYR A 379 -12.38 0.37 -11.32
C TYR A 379 -13.60 0.72 -12.19
N PHE A 380 -14.29 1.81 -11.87
CA PHE A 380 -15.43 2.31 -12.63
C PHE A 380 -15.03 3.44 -13.60
N ILE A 381 -13.77 3.88 -13.59
CA ILE A 381 -13.27 5.02 -14.39
C ILE A 381 -12.55 4.49 -15.65
N PRO A 382 -12.93 4.94 -16.87
CA PRO A 382 -12.22 4.63 -18.11
C PRO A 382 -10.72 4.95 -18.06
N GLN A 383 -9.90 4.14 -18.74
CA GLN A 383 -8.43 4.24 -18.68
C GLN A 383 -7.90 5.60 -19.20
N GLU A 384 -8.53 6.13 -20.25
CA GLU A 384 -8.21 7.43 -20.85
C GLU A 384 -8.47 8.61 -19.91
N GLN A 385 -9.46 8.47 -19.03
CA GLN A 385 -9.78 9.45 -18.00
C GLN A 385 -8.93 9.27 -16.73
N ASN A 386 -8.10 8.21 -16.67
CA ASN A 386 -7.17 7.97 -15.58
C ASN A 386 -5.86 8.71 -15.82
N ILE A 387 -5.95 10.05 -15.78
CA ILE A 387 -4.87 11.01 -16.03
C ILE A 387 -3.58 10.64 -15.27
N SER A 388 -3.70 10.15 -14.04
CA SER A 388 -2.53 9.78 -13.22
C SER A 388 -1.68 8.66 -13.82
N ARG A 389 -2.28 7.68 -14.52
CA ARG A 389 -1.54 6.55 -15.11
C ARG A 389 -0.86 6.93 -16.41
N THR A 390 -1.55 7.68 -17.27
CA THR A 390 -0.98 8.17 -18.54
C THR A 390 0.16 9.15 -18.28
N MET A 391 0.00 10.07 -17.32
CA MET A 391 1.05 10.99 -16.88
C MET A 391 2.27 10.25 -16.32
N SER A 392 2.07 9.16 -15.57
CA SER A 392 3.17 8.37 -15.00
C SER A 392 4.00 7.65 -16.08
N ALA A 393 3.36 7.13 -17.13
CA ALA A 393 4.06 6.48 -18.24
C ALA A 393 4.85 7.48 -19.09
N GLN A 394 4.23 8.62 -19.42
CA GLN A 394 4.90 9.70 -20.16
C GLN A 394 6.07 10.29 -19.36
N ALA A 395 5.92 10.45 -18.04
CA ALA A 395 7.01 10.87 -17.17
C ALA A 395 8.17 9.86 -17.17
N ARG A 396 7.91 8.56 -17.29
CA ARG A 396 8.97 7.54 -17.35
C ARG A 396 9.79 7.67 -18.64
N LEU A 397 9.13 7.79 -19.79
CA LEU A 397 9.79 7.96 -21.10
C LEU A 397 10.65 9.24 -21.13
N LYS A 398 10.09 10.38 -20.69
CA LYS A 398 10.84 11.64 -20.60
C LYS A 398 12.06 11.53 -19.67
N ASN A 399 11.95 10.72 -18.60
CA ASN A 399 13.09 10.50 -17.70
C ASN A 399 14.19 9.65 -18.35
N GLU A 400 13.82 8.63 -19.13
CA GLU A 400 14.76 7.80 -19.89
C GLU A 400 15.50 8.64 -20.94
N GLU A 401 14.77 9.45 -21.74
CA GLU A 401 15.35 10.37 -22.74
C GLU A 401 16.36 11.34 -22.11
N LEU A 402 15.98 11.99 -21.00
CA LEU A 402 16.88 12.92 -20.30
C LEU A 402 18.14 12.20 -19.75
N THR A 403 18.04 10.91 -19.41
CA THR A 403 19.22 10.17 -18.90
C THR A 403 20.22 9.96 -20.02
N ASN A 404 19.73 9.56 -21.20
CA ASN A 404 20.57 9.34 -22.37
C ASN A 404 21.25 10.64 -22.82
N GLN A 405 20.53 11.78 -22.80
CA GLN A 405 21.09 13.09 -23.12
C GLN A 405 22.23 13.49 -22.18
N ILE A 406 22.03 13.32 -20.87
CA ILE A 406 23.07 13.64 -19.88
C ILE A 406 24.29 12.73 -20.07
N SER A 407 24.08 11.42 -20.26
CA SER A 407 25.19 10.48 -20.50
C SER A 407 26.00 10.82 -21.74
N GLN A 408 25.34 11.21 -22.83
CA GLN A 408 26.01 11.60 -24.07
C GLN A 408 26.87 12.86 -23.86
N MET A 409 26.30 13.89 -23.23
CA MET A 409 27.02 15.14 -22.99
C MET A 409 28.18 14.99 -21.99
N VAL A 410 28.07 14.13 -20.97
CA VAL A 410 29.20 13.81 -20.08
C VAL A 410 30.33 13.15 -20.88
N THR A 411 30.00 12.27 -21.81
CA THR A 411 30.99 11.60 -22.67
C THR A 411 31.67 12.61 -23.61
N ASP A 412 30.91 13.52 -24.22
CA ASP A 412 31.43 14.56 -25.11
C ASP A 412 32.33 15.58 -24.38
N ALA A 413 31.96 15.96 -23.16
CA ALA A 413 32.75 16.88 -22.31
C ALA A 413 34.09 16.27 -21.90
N LEU A 414 34.12 14.98 -21.56
CA LEU A 414 35.37 14.28 -21.23
C LEU A 414 36.30 14.11 -22.46
N GLN A 415 35.72 13.91 -23.65
CA GLN A 415 36.48 13.76 -24.89
C GLN A 415 37.13 15.09 -25.32
N THR A 416 36.44 16.20 -25.13
CA THR A 416 36.96 17.54 -25.45
C THR A 416 38.06 18.01 -24.50
N GLU A 417 38.11 17.51 -23.26
CA GLU A 417 39.24 17.74 -22.35
C GLU A 417 40.47 16.87 -22.68
N SER A 418 40.28 15.68 -23.26
CA SER A 418 41.41 14.85 -23.70
C SER A 418 42.07 15.36 -24.98
N ASP A 419 41.31 16.01 -25.87
CA ASP A 419 41.81 16.50 -27.15
C ASP A 419 42.50 17.88 -27.05
N ASN A 420 42.37 18.57 -25.90
CA ASN A 420 42.99 19.87 -25.61
C ASN A 420 44.25 19.79 -24.71
N LYS A 421 44.71 18.58 -24.37
CA LYS A 421 45.99 18.31 -23.68
C LYS A 421 46.96 17.64 -24.65
#